data_AF-A0A7W7U113-F1
#
_entry.id   AF-A0A7W7U113-F1
#
_cell.length_a   1.000
_cell.length_b   1.000
_cell.length_c   1.000
_cell.angle_alpha   90.00
_cell.angle_beta   90.00
_cell.angle_gamma   90.00
#
_symmetry.space_group_name_H-M   'P 1'
#
loop_
_entity.id
_entity.type
_entity.pdbx_description
1 polymer ?
#
loop_
_entity_poly.entity_id
_entity_poly.type
_entity_poly.pdbx_seq_one_letter_code
_entity_poly.pdbx_strand_id
1 'polypeptide(L)'
;MTPFLAASALLLAITLGYIALCAASPFGNCRKCNGLGFALTTDRKGKPKRGKPCRRCKGHGIRIRVGRHLFNIAARLHRDGTR
;
A
#
# COMPACT_ATOMS: atom_id res chain seq x y z
N MET A 1 -24.92 23.59 20.33
CA MET A 1 -24.38 22.28 20.76
C MET A 1 -24.37 21.22 19.65
N THR A 2 -25.25 21.32 18.66
CA THR A 2 -25.29 20.45 17.47
C THR A 2 -24.10 20.53 16.51
N PRO A 3 -23.43 21.69 16.25
CA PRO A 3 -22.36 21.74 15.25
C PRO A 3 -21.10 21.00 15.70
N PHE A 4 -20.79 20.98 16.99
CA PHE A 4 -19.64 20.25 17.54
C PHE A 4 -19.80 18.73 17.44
N LEU A 5 -21.00 18.22 17.72
CA LEU A 5 -21.33 16.80 17.55
C LEU A 5 -21.25 16.39 16.07
N ALA A 6 -21.83 17.21 15.18
CA ALA A 6 -21.77 16.96 13.74
C ALA A 6 -20.33 16.98 13.20
N ALA A 7 -19.51 17.96 13.62
CA ALA A 7 -18.12 18.06 13.23
C ALA A 7 -17.29 16.86 13.73
N SER A 8 -17.49 16.47 15.00
CA SER A 8 -16.82 15.30 15.58
C SER A 8 -17.18 14.01 14.85
N ALA A 9 -18.47 13.80 14.54
CA ALA A 9 -18.93 12.63 13.81
C ALA A 9 -18.35 12.58 12.39
N LEU A 10 -18.28 13.73 11.70
CA LEU A 10 -17.68 13.81 10.36
C LEU A 10 -16.18 13.48 10.39
N LEU A 11 -15.43 13.99 11.37
CA LEU A 11 -14.02 13.67 11.55
C LEU A 11 -13.81 12.17 11.82
N LEU A 12 -14.66 11.58 12.65
CA LEU A 12 -14.65 10.13 12.90
C LEU A 12 -14.94 9.33 11.63
N ALA A 13 -15.95 9.72 10.84
CA ALA A 13 -16.26 9.06 9.59
C ALA A 13 -15.09 9.11 8.59
N ILE A 14 -14.44 10.28 8.44
CA ILE A 14 -13.28 10.44 7.55
C ILE A 14 -12.09 9.60 8.03
N THR A 15 -11.79 9.63 9.33
CA THR A 15 -10.67 8.87 9.89
C THR A 15 -10.89 7.36 9.78
N LEU A 16 -12.09 6.87 10.12
CA LEU A 16 -12.46 5.46 9.96
C LEU A 16 -12.48 5.05 8.48
N GLY A 17 -12.99 5.89 7.59
CA GLY A 17 -12.99 5.65 6.15
C GLY A 17 -11.58 5.55 5.58
N TYR A 18 -10.66 6.42 6.02
CA TYR A 18 -9.25 6.35 5.63
C TYR A 18 -8.57 5.06 6.13
N ILE A 19 -8.85 4.66 7.38
CA ILE A 19 -8.34 3.41 7.96
C ILE A 19 -8.88 2.21 7.17
N ALA A 20 -10.17 2.18 6.86
CA ALA A 20 -10.81 1.11 6.09
C ALA A 20 -10.21 1.01 4.68
N LEU A 21 -9.99 2.13 3.99
CA LEU A 21 -9.33 2.16 2.68
C LEU A 21 -7.89 1.64 2.76
N CYS A 22 -7.16 2.00 3.81
CA CYS A 22 -5.81 1.50 4.05
C CYS A 22 -5.77 -0.01 4.35
N ALA A 23 -6.84 -0.55 4.95
CA ALA A 23 -7.00 -1.99 5.18
C ALA A 23 -7.40 -2.74 3.91
N ALA A 24 -8.33 -2.19 3.12
CA ALA A 24 -8.83 -2.80 1.89
C ALA A 24 -7.79 -2.80 0.74
N SER A 25 -6.95 -1.77 0.65
CA SER A 25 -5.87 -1.67 -0.34
C SER A 25 -4.48 -1.69 0.33
N PRO A 26 -4.03 -2.86 0.83
CA PRO A 26 -2.77 -2.98 1.56
C PRO A 26 -1.53 -2.80 0.66
N PHE A 27 -1.71 -2.95 -0.66
CA PHE A 27 -0.65 -2.89 -1.64
C PHE A 27 -0.80 -1.63 -2.50
N GLY A 28 0.26 -0.84 -2.58
CA GLY A 28 0.40 0.24 -3.55
C GLY A 28 1.36 -0.16 -4.67
N ASN A 29 1.30 0.52 -5.81
CA ASN A 29 2.25 0.30 -6.89
C ASN A 29 3.66 0.72 -6.45
N CYS A 30 4.67 -0.05 -6.85
CA CYS A 30 6.06 0.30 -6.63
C CYS A 30 6.38 1.57 -7.45
N ARG A 31 6.77 2.65 -6.75
CA ARG A 31 7.09 3.97 -7.35
C ARG A 31 8.20 3.93 -8.42
N LYS A 32 9.02 2.88 -8.44
CA LYS A 32 10.16 2.77 -9.38
C LYS A 32 9.79 2.08 -10.69
N CYS A 33 8.83 1.17 -10.68
CA CYS A 33 8.40 0.43 -11.86
C CYS A 33 6.92 0.66 -12.19
N ASN A 34 6.26 1.57 -11.48
CA ASN A 34 4.84 1.92 -11.65
C ASN A 34 3.90 0.70 -11.69
N GLY A 35 4.17 -0.32 -10.86
CA GLY A 35 3.35 -1.54 -10.84
C GLY A 35 3.81 -2.68 -11.76
N LEU A 36 4.70 -2.42 -12.74
CA LEU A 36 5.12 -3.42 -13.73
C LEU A 36 5.95 -4.56 -13.14
N GLY A 37 6.72 -4.30 -12.09
CA GLY A 37 7.65 -5.27 -11.49
C GLY A 37 8.98 -5.42 -12.24
N PHE A 38 9.17 -4.75 -13.38
CA PHE A 38 10.40 -4.77 -14.18
C PHE A 38 10.65 -3.42 -14.85
N ALA A 39 11.87 -3.23 -15.36
CA ALA A 39 12.20 -2.09 -16.22
C ALA A 39 11.63 -2.35 -17.62
N LEU A 40 10.86 -1.40 -18.17
CA LEU A 40 10.43 -1.46 -19.56
C LEU A 40 11.63 -1.14 -20.47
N THR A 41 11.87 -1.98 -21.45
CA THR A 41 12.93 -1.78 -22.47
C THR A 41 12.31 -1.87 -23.85
N THR A 42 13.01 -1.43 -24.89
CA THR A 42 12.55 -1.54 -26.27
C THR A 42 13.45 -2.48 -27.06
N ASP A 43 12.84 -3.24 -27.95
CA ASP A 43 13.50 -3.97 -29.04
C ASP A 43 14.17 -2.97 -30.02
N ARG A 44 15.16 -3.41 -30.78
CA ARG A 44 15.66 -2.75 -32.00
C ARG A 44 14.53 -2.32 -32.95
N LYS A 45 13.40 -3.03 -32.97
CA LYS A 45 12.19 -2.69 -33.73
C LYS A 45 11.21 -1.76 -32.99
N GLY A 46 11.60 -1.20 -31.85
CA GLY A 46 10.77 -0.27 -31.05
C GLY A 46 9.66 -0.93 -30.23
N LYS A 47 9.52 -2.27 -30.26
CA LYS A 47 8.48 -2.97 -29.49
C LYS A 47 8.82 -3.00 -27.99
N PRO A 48 7.85 -2.77 -27.09
CA PRO A 48 8.09 -2.84 -25.66
C PRO A 48 8.41 -4.28 -25.25
N LYS A 49 9.51 -4.45 -24.52
CA LYS A 49 10.02 -5.71 -24.01
C LYS A 49 10.24 -5.61 -22.50
N ARG A 50 9.93 -6.71 -21.81
CA ARG A 50 10.26 -6.90 -20.40
C ARG A 50 11.78 -6.91 -20.21
N GLY A 51 12.29 -5.89 -19.53
CA GLY A 51 13.68 -5.80 -19.11
C GLY A 51 13.94 -6.49 -17.77
N LYS A 52 14.99 -6.06 -17.08
CA LYS A 52 15.40 -6.63 -15.79
C LYS A 52 14.33 -6.43 -14.71
N PRO A 53 14.18 -7.37 -13.76
CA PRO A 53 13.25 -7.21 -12.64
C PRO A 53 13.60 -5.98 -11.79
N CYS A 54 12.58 -5.30 -11.26
CA CYS A 54 12.79 -4.11 -10.45
C CYS A 54 13.43 -4.52 -9.11
N ARG A 55 14.63 -4.01 -8.84
CA ARG A 55 15.37 -4.29 -7.61
C ARG A 55 14.64 -3.85 -6.34
N ARG A 56 13.79 -2.81 -6.42
CA ARG A 56 13.10 -2.24 -5.25
C ARG A 56 11.95 -3.10 -4.74
N CYS A 57 11.11 -3.62 -5.64
CA CYS A 57 10.02 -4.54 -5.30
C CYS A 57 10.39 -6.02 -5.55
N LYS A 58 11.65 -6.30 -5.89
CA LYS A 58 12.16 -7.65 -6.22
C LYS A 58 11.28 -8.37 -7.25
N GLY A 59 10.80 -7.67 -8.27
CA GLY A 59 9.95 -8.28 -9.31
C GLY A 59 8.44 -8.24 -9.07
N HIS A 60 7.96 -7.92 -7.87
CA HIS A 60 6.54 -8.05 -7.52
C HIS A 60 5.65 -6.91 -8.03
N GLY A 61 6.24 -5.77 -8.42
CA GLY A 61 5.46 -4.60 -8.85
C GLY A 61 4.75 -3.83 -7.73
N ILE A 62 4.63 -4.41 -6.53
CA ILE A 62 3.89 -3.86 -5.40
C ILE A 62 4.78 -3.37 -4.25
N ARG A 63 4.21 -2.53 -3.38
CA ARG A 63 4.76 -2.01 -2.12
C ARG A 63 3.69 -2.18 -1.03
N ILE A 64 4.11 -2.55 0.18
CA ILE A 64 3.25 -2.59 1.36
C ILE A 64 2.95 -1.14 1.83
N ARG A 65 1.66 -0.78 1.97
CA ARG A 65 1.23 0.50 2.59
C ARG A 65 1.36 0.46 4.11
N VAL A 66 1.35 1.64 4.73
CA VAL A 66 1.52 1.83 6.18
C VAL A 66 0.48 1.03 6.97
N GLY A 67 -0.79 1.01 6.54
CA GLY A 67 -1.85 0.26 7.25
C GLY A 67 -1.53 -1.23 7.40
N ARG A 68 -1.10 -1.90 6.33
CA ARG A 68 -0.69 -3.31 6.40
C ARG A 68 0.59 -3.49 7.21
N HIS A 69 1.49 -2.51 7.21
CA HIS A 69 2.68 -2.55 8.04
C HIS A 69 2.33 -2.49 9.53
N LEU A 70 1.42 -1.61 9.94
CA LEU A 70 0.93 -1.48 11.31
C LEU A 70 0.19 -2.75 11.74
N PHE A 71 -0.68 -3.30 10.89
CA PHE A 71 -1.36 -4.56 11.19
C PHE A 71 -0.37 -5.70 11.41
N ASN A 72 0.65 -5.84 10.55
CA ASN A 72 1.68 -6.87 10.72
C ASN A 72 2.48 -6.69 12.02
N ILE A 73 2.75 -5.45 12.43
CA ILE A 73 3.42 -5.15 13.71
C ILE A 73 2.50 -5.51 14.88
N ALA A 74 1.24 -5.08 14.87
CA ALA A 74 0.26 -5.39 15.91
C ALA A 74 0.04 -6.91 16.05
N ALA A 75 -0.11 -7.61 14.93
CA ALA A 75 -0.26 -9.07 14.92
C ALA A 75 1.01 -9.81 15.38
N ARG A 76 2.20 -9.23 15.18
CA ARG A 76 3.44 -9.75 15.76
C ARG A 76 3.45 -9.53 17.28
N LEU A 77 3.18 -8.31 17.73
CA LEU A 77 3.15 -7.97 19.15
C LEU A 77 2.13 -8.80 19.93
N HIS A 78 0.93 -9.00 19.38
CA HIS A 78 -0.10 -9.85 19.98
C HIS A 78 0.39 -11.30 20.12
N ARG A 79 1.01 -11.88 19.08
CA ARG A 79 1.54 -13.24 19.15
C ARG A 79 2.67 -13.38 20.16
N ASP A 80 3.57 -12.39 20.21
CA ASP A 80 4.69 -12.36 21.15
C ASP A 80 4.20 -12.22 22.60
N GLY A 81 3.10 -11.49 22.84
CA GLY A 81 2.48 -11.36 24.16
C GLY A 81 1.61 -12.56 24.59
N THR A 82 1.21 -13.43 23.66
CA THR A 82 0.45 -14.66 23.94
C THR A 82 1.33 -15.91 24.09
N ARG A 83 2.66 -15.76 24.12
CA ARG A 83 3.63 -16.85 24.22
C ARG A 83 4.37 -16.79 25.54
#